data_AF-A0A8T7KTR8-F1
#
_entry.id   AF-A0A8T7KTR8-F1
#
_cell.length_a   1.000
_cell.length_b   1.000
_cell.length_c   1.000
_cell.angle_alpha   90.00
_cell.angle_beta   90.00
_cell.angle_gamma   90.00
#
_symmetry.space_group_name_H-M   'P 1'
#
loop_
_entity.id
_entity.type
_entity.pdbx_description
1 polymer ?
#
loop_
_entity_poly.entity_id
_entity_poly.type
_entity_poly.pdbx_seq_one_letter_code
_entity_poly.pdbx_strand_id
1 'polypeptide(L)'
;MPYLSFWQRNGGVARLGLPLSAPQILTSGAWSGEVQWFERARLERHGKLPGAPILLGRLGNELSNDEPSAVCAGQVFAPLRRSFDTPIFHLYMGCPQTLVRGVPAAEQYFERGVMIWVELPRASGALDRRIFVIRGVPLPLAFSVFYDAWTEGAPESAGLTPPLGLLGTRRGFGLVWRQYPKVREALGWATLPEAGHIATVQPFASAVDAHTGLVWFEDTDFFFAFGPGTQVTAFPRVGEPLP
;
A
#
# COMPACT_ATOMS: atom_id res chain seq x y z
N MET A 1 20.49 3.42 13.82
CA MET A 1 19.03 3.22 13.70
C MET A 1 18.55 2.38 14.90
N PRO A 2 17.80 2.96 15.85
CA PRO A 2 17.49 2.29 17.13
C PRO A 2 16.74 0.96 16.96
N TYR A 3 15.85 0.85 15.96
CA TYR A 3 15.14 -0.39 15.64
C TYR A 3 16.04 -1.51 15.11
N LEU A 4 17.00 -1.21 14.23
CA LEU A 4 17.94 -2.20 13.71
C LEU A 4 18.74 -2.82 14.87
N SER A 5 19.23 -1.99 15.79
CA SER A 5 19.99 -2.46 16.94
C SER A 5 19.14 -3.31 17.90
N PHE A 6 17.87 -2.96 18.11
CA PHE A 6 16.95 -3.79 18.89
C PHE A 6 16.70 -5.12 18.18
N TRP A 7 16.38 -5.10 16.88
CA TRP A 7 16.09 -6.28 16.07
C TRP A 7 17.24 -7.29 16.08
N GLN A 8 18.47 -6.82 15.85
CA GLN A 8 19.68 -7.66 15.88
C GLN A 8 19.86 -8.35 17.24
N ARG A 9 19.63 -7.64 18.35
CA ARG A 9 19.80 -8.18 19.70
C ARG A 9 18.66 -9.09 20.17
N ASN A 10 17.50 -9.04 19.52
CA ASN A 10 16.29 -9.75 19.96
C ASN A 10 15.88 -10.91 19.02
N GLY A 11 16.86 -11.50 18.33
CA GLY A 11 16.67 -12.71 17.52
C GLY A 11 16.43 -12.47 16.03
N GLY A 12 16.51 -11.22 15.58
CA GLY A 12 16.56 -10.84 14.17
C GLY A 12 15.48 -11.51 13.31
N VAL A 13 15.89 -11.99 12.14
CA VAL A 13 14.99 -12.71 11.22
C VAL A 13 14.33 -13.89 11.92
N ALA A 14 15.07 -14.69 12.70
CA ALA A 14 14.53 -15.93 13.26
C ALA A 14 13.34 -15.72 14.22
N ARG A 15 13.23 -14.57 14.88
CA ARG A 15 12.12 -14.27 15.82
C ARG A 15 11.17 -13.19 15.30
N LEU A 16 11.71 -12.09 14.79
CA LEU A 16 10.94 -10.89 14.44
C LEU A 16 10.61 -10.83 12.95
N GLY A 17 11.37 -11.56 12.11
CA GLY A 17 11.26 -11.50 10.66
C GLY A 17 11.93 -10.26 10.06
N LEU A 18 11.83 -10.09 8.74
CA LEU A 18 12.36 -8.91 8.05
C LEU A 18 11.54 -7.65 8.36
N PRO A 19 12.15 -6.45 8.33
CA PRO A 19 11.40 -5.20 8.44
C PRO A 19 10.48 -5.04 7.23
N LEU A 20 9.21 -4.75 7.50
CA LEU A 20 8.17 -4.55 6.50
C LEU A 20 7.87 -3.08 6.22
N SER A 21 8.29 -2.18 7.11
CA SER A 21 8.11 -0.74 6.94
C SER A 21 9.38 0.02 7.33
N ALA A 22 9.49 1.27 6.88
CA ALA A 22 10.30 2.25 7.59
C ALA A 22 9.66 2.60 8.95
N PRO A 23 10.41 3.18 9.91
CA PRO A 23 9.82 3.76 11.10
C PRO A 23 8.80 4.85 10.74
N GLN A 24 7.64 4.83 11.37
CA GLN A 24 6.53 5.75 11.12
C GLN A 24 5.75 6.04 12.40
N ILE A 25 5.03 7.16 12.47
CA ILE A 25 4.17 7.46 13.63
C ILE A 25 2.86 6.72 13.48
N LEU A 26 2.49 5.94 14.50
CA LEU A 26 1.18 5.32 14.64
C LEU A 26 0.40 6.04 15.74
N THR A 27 -0.87 6.31 15.50
CA THR A 27 -1.81 6.82 16.51
C THR A 27 -2.95 5.82 16.66
N SER A 28 -3.13 5.30 17.86
CA SER A 28 -4.20 4.35 18.21
C SER A 28 -4.86 4.77 19.51
N GLY A 29 -6.14 5.17 19.44
CA GLY A 29 -6.84 5.76 20.58
C GLY A 29 -6.10 6.98 21.14
N ALA A 30 -5.82 6.96 22.45
CA ALA A 30 -5.06 8.01 23.13
C ALA A 30 -3.53 7.86 23.01
N TRP A 31 -3.04 6.78 22.41
CA TRP A 31 -1.61 6.52 22.27
C TRP A 31 -1.11 6.97 20.90
N SER A 32 0.06 7.61 20.89
CA SER A 32 0.79 7.96 19.68
C SER A 32 2.27 7.70 19.91
N GLY A 33 2.93 7.05 18.96
CA GLY A 33 4.33 6.67 19.06
C GLY A 33 4.93 6.27 17.72
N GLU A 34 6.25 6.34 17.62
CA GLU A 34 6.96 5.81 16.46
C GLU A 34 6.94 4.28 16.52
N VAL A 35 6.68 3.64 15.40
CA VAL A 35 6.62 2.19 15.25
C VAL A 35 7.36 1.74 14.00
N GLN A 36 7.85 0.51 14.01
CA GLN A 36 8.30 -0.18 12.81
C GLN A 36 7.70 -1.59 12.77
N TRP A 37 7.15 -1.96 11.62
CA TRP A 37 6.54 -3.26 11.41
C TRP A 37 7.57 -4.25 10.85
N PHE A 38 7.46 -5.49 11.30
CA PHE A 38 8.24 -6.65 10.85
C PHE A 38 7.27 -7.81 10.57
N GLU A 39 7.72 -8.83 9.84
CA GLU A 39 6.86 -9.98 9.46
C GLU A 39 6.13 -10.62 10.64
N ARG A 40 6.71 -10.55 11.84
CA ARG A 40 6.18 -11.21 13.03
C ARG A 40 6.06 -10.33 14.27
N ALA A 41 6.31 -9.02 14.14
CA ALA A 41 6.24 -8.12 15.28
C ALA A 41 6.03 -6.66 14.87
N ARG A 42 5.32 -5.91 15.72
CA ARG A 42 5.43 -4.45 15.79
C ARG A 42 6.46 -4.09 16.84
N LEU A 43 7.46 -3.29 16.49
CA LEU A 43 8.33 -2.65 17.47
C LEU A 43 7.86 -1.21 17.66
N GLU A 44 7.81 -0.76 18.91
CA GLU A 44 7.29 0.56 19.29
C GLU A 44 8.34 1.32 20.09
N ARG A 45 8.61 2.57 19.73
CA ARG A 45 9.46 3.46 20.51
C ARG A 45 8.62 4.31 21.45
N HIS A 46 8.82 4.10 22.75
CA HIS A 46 8.07 4.76 23.80
C HIS A 46 8.76 6.04 24.27
N GLY A 47 8.64 7.11 23.47
CA GLY A 47 9.34 8.38 23.71
C GLY A 47 9.00 9.09 25.03
N LYS A 48 7.87 8.77 25.66
CA LYS A 48 7.46 9.31 26.98
C LYS A 48 8.12 8.59 28.16
N LEU A 49 8.78 7.45 27.93
CA LEU A 49 9.52 6.72 28.95
C LEU A 49 11.00 7.15 28.96
N PRO A 50 11.67 7.15 30.13
CA PRO A 50 13.09 7.46 30.23
C PRO A 50 13.94 6.60 29.27
N GLY A 51 14.80 7.24 28.49
CA GLY A 51 15.66 6.57 27.50
C GLY A 51 14.94 6.17 26.19
N ALA A 52 13.64 6.45 26.06
CA ALA A 52 12.82 6.13 24.88
C ALA A 52 13.03 4.70 24.37
N PRO A 53 12.77 3.68 25.22
CA PRO A 53 13.02 2.29 24.89
C PRO A 53 12.18 1.82 23.70
N ILE A 54 12.72 0.86 22.97
CA ILE A 54 11.95 0.08 21.99
C ILE A 54 11.40 -1.15 22.69
N LEU A 55 10.10 -1.36 22.55
CA LEU A 55 9.36 -2.48 23.11
C LEU A 55 8.65 -3.25 22.00
N LEU A 56 8.37 -4.53 22.26
CA LEU A 56 7.41 -5.28 21.44
C LEU A 56 6.02 -4.70 21.69
N GLY A 57 5.29 -4.41 20.61
CA GLY A 57 3.89 -4.09 20.69
C GLY A 57 3.13 -5.23 21.37
N ARG A 58 2.06 -4.88 22.09
CA ARG A 58 1.29 -5.84 22.89
C ARG A 58 0.32 -6.62 21.99
N LEU A 59 0.79 -7.14 20.86
CA LEU A 59 -0.03 -7.80 19.84
C LEU A 59 -0.95 -8.86 20.45
N GLY A 60 -0.44 -9.74 21.32
CA GLY A 60 -1.26 -10.75 21.99
C GLY A 60 -2.36 -10.16 22.90
N ASN A 61 -2.11 -9.02 23.54
CA ASN A 61 -3.08 -8.35 24.40
C ASN A 61 -4.07 -7.50 23.59
N GLU A 62 -3.66 -6.96 22.44
CA GLU A 62 -4.54 -6.34 21.45
C GLU A 62 -5.52 -7.37 20.89
N LEU A 63 -5.02 -8.56 20.53
CA LEU A 63 -5.86 -9.68 20.08
C LEU A 63 -6.78 -10.26 21.16
N SER A 64 -6.42 -10.11 22.44
CA SER A 64 -7.21 -10.63 23.57
C SER A 64 -8.21 -9.61 24.14
N ASN A 65 -7.90 -8.31 24.03
CA ASN A 65 -8.78 -7.22 24.44
C ASN A 65 -9.69 -6.73 23.30
N ASP A 66 -9.40 -7.10 22.06
CA ASP A 66 -10.44 -7.26 21.05
C ASP A 66 -11.31 -8.45 21.52
N GLU A 67 -12.28 -8.18 22.39
CA GLU A 67 -13.62 -8.75 22.18
C GLU A 67 -13.84 -8.73 20.67
N PRO A 68 -14.03 -9.88 19.99
CA PRO A 68 -14.00 -9.98 18.54
C PRO A 68 -14.84 -8.82 18.05
N SER A 69 -14.15 -7.80 17.51
CA SER A 69 -14.75 -6.49 17.33
C SER A 69 -16.11 -6.76 16.76
N ALA A 70 -17.17 -6.26 17.40
CA ALA A 70 -18.51 -6.36 16.88
C ALA A 70 -18.49 -5.74 15.46
N VAL A 71 -18.22 -6.65 14.53
CA VAL A 71 -18.59 -6.74 13.14
C VAL A 71 -18.05 -5.61 12.26
N CYS A 72 -16.86 -5.79 11.67
CA CYS A 72 -16.70 -5.32 10.28
C CYS A 72 -17.66 -6.18 9.43
N ALA A 73 -18.91 -5.74 9.21
CA ALA A 73 -19.95 -6.47 8.45
C ALA A 73 -19.74 -6.43 6.93
N GLY A 74 -18.58 -5.94 6.48
CA GLY A 74 -18.27 -5.76 5.08
C GLY A 74 -18.01 -7.10 4.40
N GLN A 75 -18.58 -7.27 3.21
CA GLN A 75 -18.15 -8.32 2.30
C GLN A 75 -16.68 -8.08 1.93
N VAL A 76 -15.78 -8.93 2.38
CA VAL A 76 -14.39 -8.93 1.90
C VAL A 76 -14.32 -9.56 0.51
N PHE A 77 -13.44 -9.04 -0.34
CA PHE A 77 -13.13 -9.62 -1.64
C PHE A 77 -12.81 -11.10 -1.48
N ALA A 78 -13.55 -11.97 -2.19
CA ALA A 78 -13.55 -13.40 -1.91
C ALA A 78 -12.14 -14.05 -1.92
N PRO A 79 -11.23 -13.71 -2.84
CA PRO A 79 -9.85 -14.19 -2.80
C PRO A 79 -9.09 -13.88 -1.49
N LEU A 80 -9.45 -12.79 -0.79
CA LEU A 80 -8.85 -12.41 0.49
C LEU A 80 -9.56 -13.01 1.70
N ARG A 81 -10.69 -13.71 1.54
CA ARG A 81 -11.50 -14.17 2.69
C ARG A 81 -10.70 -14.98 3.69
N ARG A 82 -9.89 -15.94 3.21
CA ARG A 82 -9.04 -16.77 4.09
C ARG A 82 -8.01 -15.95 4.86
N SER A 83 -7.40 -14.95 4.22
CA SER A 83 -6.44 -14.07 4.88
C SER A 83 -7.13 -13.14 5.88
N PHE A 84 -8.31 -12.63 5.51
CA PHE A 84 -9.13 -11.77 6.35
C PHE A 84 -9.50 -12.45 7.67
N ASP A 85 -9.89 -13.71 7.64
CA ASP A 85 -10.26 -14.46 8.85
C ASP A 85 -9.07 -14.71 9.83
N THR A 86 -7.88 -14.16 9.55
CA THR A 86 -6.72 -14.21 10.47
C THR A 86 -6.62 -12.98 11.36
N PRO A 87 -6.30 -13.13 12.67
CA PRO A 87 -6.20 -12.01 13.60
C PRO A 87 -5.15 -10.96 13.21
N ILE A 88 -4.06 -11.41 12.57
CA ILE A 88 -3.01 -10.54 12.04
C ILE A 88 -3.59 -9.61 10.96
N PHE A 89 -4.36 -10.13 10.01
CA PHE A 89 -4.89 -9.32 8.93
C PHE A 89 -5.77 -8.18 9.44
N HIS A 90 -6.65 -8.45 10.42
CA HIS A 90 -7.50 -7.42 11.02
C HIS A 90 -6.69 -6.27 11.64
N LEU A 91 -5.62 -6.60 12.37
CA LEU A 91 -4.75 -5.59 12.99
C LEU A 91 -4.08 -4.69 11.94
N TYR A 92 -3.60 -5.28 10.84
CA TYR A 92 -2.76 -4.59 9.87
C TYR A 92 -3.59 -3.84 8.80
N MET A 93 -4.61 -4.49 8.27
CA MET A 93 -5.45 -3.97 7.18
C MET A 93 -6.68 -3.22 7.70
N GLY A 94 -7.18 -3.53 8.90
CA GLY A 94 -8.41 -2.95 9.43
C GLY A 94 -9.69 -3.52 8.81
N CYS A 95 -10.80 -2.79 8.93
CA CYS A 95 -12.12 -3.24 8.48
C CYS A 95 -12.30 -3.09 6.96
N PRO A 96 -12.80 -4.12 6.24
CA PRO A 96 -13.18 -3.97 4.83
C PRO A 96 -14.29 -2.93 4.68
N GLN A 97 -14.09 -1.99 3.76
CA GLN A 97 -15.14 -1.09 3.30
C GLN A 97 -15.85 -1.67 2.08
N THR A 98 -16.93 -1.02 1.66
CA THR A 98 -17.70 -1.40 0.47
C THR A 98 -16.79 -1.49 -0.75
N LEU A 99 -16.91 -2.60 -1.49
CA LEU A 99 -16.24 -2.73 -2.79
C LEU A 99 -16.79 -1.70 -3.77
N VAL A 100 -15.88 -1.02 -4.45
CA VAL A 100 -16.19 -0.10 -5.54
C VAL A 100 -15.81 -0.80 -6.83
N ARG A 101 -16.79 -1.17 -7.64
CA ARG A 101 -16.61 -1.92 -8.90
C ARG A 101 -16.73 -1.01 -10.09
N GLY A 102 -16.20 -1.44 -11.23
CA GLY A 102 -16.44 -0.73 -12.49
C GLY A 102 -15.77 0.65 -12.55
N VAL A 103 -14.72 0.90 -11.74
CA VAL A 103 -14.09 2.23 -11.73
C VAL A 103 -13.02 2.34 -12.81
N PRO A 104 -12.86 3.53 -13.43
CA PRO A 104 -11.76 3.77 -14.33
C PRO A 104 -10.42 3.54 -13.63
N ALA A 105 -9.53 2.83 -14.32
CA ALA A 105 -8.17 2.59 -13.87
C ALA A 105 -7.20 2.63 -15.04
N ALA A 106 -5.91 2.78 -14.74
CA ALA A 106 -4.85 2.64 -15.73
C ALA A 106 -3.59 2.08 -15.08
N GLU A 107 -2.76 1.42 -15.88
CA GLU A 107 -1.42 1.02 -15.47
C GLU A 107 -0.36 1.44 -16.48
N GLN A 108 0.86 1.65 -15.99
CA GLN A 108 2.02 1.81 -16.84
C GLN A 108 3.23 1.13 -16.21
N TYR A 109 3.88 0.26 -16.98
CA TYR A 109 5.10 -0.44 -16.57
C TYR A 109 6.34 0.42 -16.80
N PHE A 110 7.27 0.30 -15.87
CA PHE A 110 8.57 0.95 -15.84
C PHE A 110 9.68 -0.08 -15.71
N GLU A 111 10.91 0.32 -15.98
CA GLU A 111 12.09 -0.55 -15.86
C GLU A 111 12.18 -1.28 -14.51
N ARG A 112 11.71 -0.64 -13.42
CA ARG A 112 11.87 -1.12 -12.05
C ARG A 112 10.59 -1.02 -11.22
N GLY A 113 9.43 -1.00 -11.86
CA GLY A 113 8.15 -0.97 -11.14
C GLY A 113 6.96 -0.67 -12.04
N VAL A 114 5.86 -0.28 -11.42
CA VAL A 114 4.59 0.03 -12.09
C VAL A 114 3.92 1.21 -11.39
N MET A 115 3.25 2.05 -12.18
CA MET A 115 2.27 2.99 -11.64
C MET A 115 0.86 2.50 -11.96
N ILE A 116 -0.03 2.61 -10.98
CA ILE A 116 -1.45 2.28 -11.11
C ILE A 116 -2.25 3.52 -10.74
N TRP A 117 -3.14 3.93 -11.62
CA TRP A 117 -4.09 5.01 -11.38
C TRP A 117 -5.49 4.42 -11.18
N VAL A 118 -6.24 4.97 -10.22
CA VAL A 118 -7.66 4.65 -10.00
C VAL A 118 -8.44 5.93 -9.71
N GLU A 119 -9.68 5.97 -10.16
CA GLU A 119 -10.62 7.06 -9.86
C GLU A 119 -11.79 6.54 -9.03
N LEU A 120 -11.82 6.92 -7.74
CA LEU A 120 -12.83 6.46 -6.81
C LEU A 120 -13.88 7.57 -6.58
N PRO A 121 -15.18 7.25 -6.58
CA PRO A 121 -16.21 8.19 -6.16
C PRO A 121 -16.13 8.43 -4.65
N ARG A 122 -16.27 9.69 -4.21
CA ARG A 122 -16.48 10.04 -2.80
C ARG A 122 -17.96 10.26 -2.52
N ALA A 123 -18.35 10.08 -1.25
CA ALA A 123 -19.71 10.36 -0.79
C ALA A 123 -20.17 11.81 -1.07
N SER A 124 -19.23 12.75 -1.16
CA SER A 124 -19.52 14.16 -1.50
C SER A 124 -19.81 14.40 -2.99
N GLY A 125 -19.70 13.38 -3.85
CA GLY A 125 -19.77 13.52 -5.31
C GLY A 125 -18.45 13.96 -5.96
N ALA A 126 -17.43 14.28 -5.17
CA ALA A 126 -16.08 14.53 -5.69
C ALA A 126 -15.38 13.23 -6.11
N LEU A 127 -14.42 13.33 -7.03
CA LEU A 127 -13.60 12.20 -7.47
C LEU A 127 -12.28 12.16 -6.69
N ASP A 128 -11.89 10.97 -6.25
CA ASP A 128 -10.63 10.67 -5.58
C ASP A 128 -9.73 9.91 -6.54
N ARG A 129 -8.82 10.65 -7.19
CA ARG A 129 -7.88 10.10 -8.16
C ARG A 129 -6.55 9.83 -7.47
N ARG A 130 -6.15 8.57 -7.46
CA ARG A 130 -4.93 8.12 -6.77
C ARG A 130 -4.00 7.42 -7.74
N ILE A 131 -2.70 7.69 -7.58
CA ILE A 131 -1.61 7.02 -8.27
C ILE A 131 -0.82 6.23 -7.24
N PHE A 132 -0.89 4.91 -7.33
CA PHE A 132 -0.05 3.98 -6.59
C PHE A 132 1.24 3.76 -7.37
N VAL A 133 2.37 4.09 -6.75
CA VAL A 133 3.71 3.88 -7.29
C VAL A 133 4.28 2.65 -6.61
N ILE A 134 4.37 1.52 -7.32
CA ILE A 134 4.94 0.27 -6.82
C ILE A 134 6.36 0.13 -7.35
N ARG A 135 7.33 0.07 -6.43
CA ARG A 135 8.75 -0.10 -6.73
C ARG A 135 9.12 -1.58 -6.59
N GLY A 136 9.73 -2.12 -7.64
CA GLY A 136 10.13 -3.52 -7.75
C GLY A 136 11.50 -3.84 -7.16
N VAL A 137 12.39 -2.86 -7.12
CA VAL A 137 13.77 -3.04 -6.66
C VAL A 137 14.30 -1.84 -5.85
N PRO A 138 15.15 -2.10 -4.84
CA PRO A 138 15.46 -3.41 -4.27
C PRO A 138 14.22 -4.01 -3.60
N LEU A 139 14.12 -5.34 -3.58
CA LEU A 139 13.06 -6.04 -2.84
C LEU A 139 13.19 -5.79 -1.32
N PRO A 140 12.08 -5.87 -0.55
CA PRO A 140 10.72 -6.23 -0.98
C PRO A 140 10.03 -5.14 -1.81
N LEU A 141 8.92 -5.50 -2.48
CA LEU A 141 8.09 -4.51 -3.16
C LEU A 141 7.64 -3.45 -2.16
N ALA A 142 7.67 -2.19 -2.59
CA ALA A 142 7.23 -1.08 -1.77
C ALA A 142 6.36 -0.11 -2.55
N PHE A 143 5.23 0.31 -1.98
CA PHE A 143 4.35 1.29 -2.60
C PHE A 143 4.43 2.68 -1.97
N SER A 144 3.97 3.68 -2.71
CA SER A 144 3.65 5.02 -2.23
C SER A 144 2.42 5.52 -2.99
N VAL A 145 1.61 6.39 -2.38
CA VAL A 145 0.39 6.90 -3.00
C VAL A 145 0.49 8.41 -3.20
N PHE A 146 0.07 8.85 -4.37
CA PHE A 146 -0.01 10.25 -4.76
C PHE A 146 -1.42 10.57 -5.23
N TYR A 147 -1.85 11.81 -5.06
CA TYR A 147 -3.08 12.28 -5.69
C TYR A 147 -2.77 12.72 -7.12
N ASP A 148 -3.65 12.40 -8.05
CA ASP A 148 -3.54 12.92 -9.40
C ASP A 148 -3.99 14.38 -9.43
N ALA A 149 -3.00 15.27 -9.49
CA ALA A 149 -3.19 16.72 -9.57
C ALA A 149 -3.08 17.24 -11.01
N TRP A 150 -3.00 16.35 -12.02
CA TRP A 150 -2.93 16.79 -13.40
C TRP A 150 -4.30 17.32 -13.87
N THR A 151 -4.28 18.45 -14.57
CA THR A 151 -5.46 19.10 -15.13
C THR A 151 -5.27 19.33 -16.61
N GLU A 152 -6.36 19.42 -17.37
CA GLU A 152 -6.30 19.86 -18.77
C GLU A 152 -5.57 21.19 -18.89
N GLY A 153 -4.65 21.28 -19.87
CA GLY A 153 -3.78 22.43 -20.09
C GLY A 153 -2.44 22.39 -19.33
N ALA A 154 -2.26 21.49 -18.36
CA ALA A 154 -0.94 21.26 -17.77
C ALA A 154 -0.03 20.50 -18.75
N PRO A 155 1.31 20.67 -18.68
CA PRO A 155 2.22 19.94 -19.55
C PRO A 155 1.95 18.43 -19.53
N GLU A 156 1.72 17.86 -20.71
CA GLU A 156 1.46 16.43 -20.83
C GLU A 156 2.73 15.62 -20.57
N SER A 157 3.91 16.12 -20.94
CA SER A 157 5.18 15.41 -20.77
C SER A 157 6.20 16.25 -20.01
N ALA A 158 7.26 15.60 -19.54
CA ALA A 158 8.40 16.26 -18.92
C ALA A 158 9.33 16.98 -19.91
N GLY A 159 9.06 16.91 -21.23
CA GLY A 159 9.95 17.46 -22.26
C GLY A 159 11.30 16.75 -22.36
N LEU A 160 11.46 15.59 -21.72
CA LEU A 160 12.67 14.78 -21.77
C LEU A 160 12.56 13.72 -22.88
N THR A 161 13.65 13.48 -23.60
CA THR A 161 13.72 12.43 -24.63
C THR A 161 14.02 11.08 -23.98
N PRO A 162 13.15 10.06 -24.14
CA PRO A 162 13.41 8.74 -23.59
C PRO A 162 14.58 8.06 -24.33
N PRO A 163 15.36 7.20 -23.65
CA PRO A 163 16.33 6.31 -24.30
C PRO A 163 15.68 5.39 -25.34
N LEU A 164 16.49 4.83 -26.25
CA LEU A 164 16.01 3.92 -27.28
C LEU A 164 15.26 2.73 -26.66
N GLY A 165 14.06 2.46 -27.17
CA GLY A 165 13.21 1.36 -26.69
C GLY A 165 12.41 1.67 -25.42
N LEU A 166 12.54 2.87 -24.86
CA LEU A 166 11.78 3.33 -23.69
C LEU A 166 10.82 4.46 -24.06
N LEU A 167 9.88 4.74 -23.17
CA LEU A 167 8.78 5.67 -23.40
C LEU A 167 8.79 6.78 -22.36
N GLY A 168 8.40 7.98 -22.80
CA GLY A 168 8.10 9.08 -21.91
C GLY A 168 6.75 8.89 -21.23
N THR A 169 6.67 9.21 -19.94
CA THR A 169 5.42 9.24 -19.18
C THR A 169 4.57 10.47 -19.53
N ARG A 170 3.25 10.33 -19.49
CA ARG A 170 2.32 11.42 -19.80
C ARG A 170 1.34 11.71 -18.65
N ARG A 171 0.75 12.90 -18.66
CA ARG A 171 -0.36 13.33 -17.77
C ARG A 171 -0.10 13.05 -16.28
N GLY A 172 -1.03 12.41 -15.57
CA GLY A 172 -0.94 12.13 -14.13
C GLY A 172 0.31 11.35 -13.75
N PHE A 173 0.58 10.22 -14.41
CA PHE A 173 1.82 9.45 -14.20
C PHE A 173 3.06 10.28 -14.48
N GLY A 174 3.05 11.02 -15.59
CA GLY A 174 4.16 11.90 -15.94
C GLY A 174 4.34 13.06 -14.97
N LEU A 175 3.28 13.53 -14.29
CA LEU A 175 3.34 14.58 -13.29
C LEU A 175 4.02 14.05 -12.02
N VAL A 176 3.59 12.89 -11.53
CA VAL A 176 4.24 12.24 -10.39
C VAL A 176 5.72 11.95 -10.71
N TRP A 177 6.00 11.38 -11.89
CA TRP A 177 7.35 11.01 -12.29
C TRP A 177 8.30 12.22 -12.35
N ARG A 178 7.84 13.38 -12.86
CA ARG A 178 8.69 14.58 -12.97
C ARG A 178 8.78 15.39 -11.67
N GLN A 179 7.71 15.44 -10.88
CA GLN A 179 7.63 16.25 -9.66
C GLN A 179 8.39 15.61 -8.49
N TYR A 180 8.50 14.28 -8.48
CA TYR A 180 9.17 13.55 -7.40
C TYR A 180 10.41 12.81 -7.93
N PRO A 181 11.61 13.43 -7.87
CA PRO A 181 12.84 12.83 -8.39
C PRO A 181 13.13 11.42 -7.85
N LYS A 182 12.81 11.15 -6.58
CA LYS A 182 12.92 9.83 -5.96
C LYS A 182 12.04 8.76 -6.63
N VAL A 183 10.87 9.13 -7.13
CA VAL A 183 10.00 8.22 -7.89
C VAL A 183 10.64 7.89 -9.23
N ARG A 184 11.12 8.90 -9.95
CA ARG A 184 11.84 8.71 -11.23
C ARG A 184 13.08 7.84 -11.06
N GLU A 185 13.92 8.13 -10.07
CA GLU A 185 15.14 7.35 -9.80
C GLU A 185 14.80 5.89 -9.49
N ALA A 186 13.76 5.67 -8.68
CA ALA A 186 13.34 4.33 -8.32
C ALA A 186 12.79 3.54 -9.51
N LEU A 187 11.89 4.12 -10.30
CA LEU A 187 11.19 3.42 -11.39
C LEU A 187 11.98 3.34 -12.69
N GLY A 188 12.74 4.38 -13.02
CA GLY A 188 13.34 4.53 -14.36
C GLY A 188 12.32 5.01 -15.39
N TRP A 189 12.55 4.71 -16.66
CA TRP A 189 11.64 5.07 -17.75
C TRP A 189 10.51 4.07 -17.93
N ALA A 190 9.44 4.48 -18.61
CA ALA A 190 8.35 3.58 -18.96
C ALA A 190 8.81 2.60 -20.05
N THR A 191 8.44 1.33 -19.93
CA THR A 191 8.78 0.27 -20.88
C THR A 191 7.61 -0.09 -21.78
N LEU A 192 6.39 0.19 -21.33
CA LEU A 192 5.14 -0.04 -22.08
C LEU A 192 4.27 1.23 -22.10
N PRO A 193 3.41 1.37 -23.13
CA PRO A 193 2.39 2.40 -23.13
C PRO A 193 1.49 2.29 -21.90
N GLU A 194 0.91 3.41 -21.48
CA GLU A 194 -0.17 3.41 -20.51
C GLU A 194 -1.36 2.61 -21.07
N ALA A 195 -1.88 1.67 -20.27
CA ALA A 195 -3.02 0.85 -20.59
C ALA A 195 -4.19 1.22 -19.67
N GLY A 196 -5.36 1.44 -20.26
CA GLY A 196 -6.60 1.73 -19.53
C GLY A 196 -7.35 0.45 -19.18
N HIS A 197 -7.89 0.39 -17.97
CA HIS A 197 -8.59 -0.75 -17.40
C HIS A 197 -9.88 -0.31 -16.70
N ILE A 198 -10.69 -1.31 -16.36
CA ILE A 198 -11.74 -1.19 -15.36
C ILE A 198 -11.30 -1.95 -14.13
N ALA A 199 -11.41 -1.32 -12.96
CA ALA A 199 -10.99 -1.92 -11.70
C ALA A 199 -12.15 -2.12 -10.73
N THR A 200 -11.99 -3.14 -9.91
CA THR A 200 -12.65 -3.28 -8.62
C THR A 200 -11.64 -2.93 -7.52
N VAL A 201 -12.03 -2.04 -6.62
CA VAL A 201 -11.22 -1.57 -5.50
C VAL A 201 -11.94 -1.86 -4.19
N GLN A 202 -11.23 -2.41 -3.21
CA GLN A 202 -11.74 -2.52 -1.84
C GLN A 202 -10.84 -1.73 -0.90
N PRO A 203 -11.29 -0.57 -0.41
CA PRO A 203 -10.62 0.13 0.68
C PRO A 203 -10.79 -0.64 1.99
N PHE A 204 -9.82 -0.49 2.89
CA PHE A 204 -9.94 -0.97 4.26
C PHE A 204 -9.70 0.21 5.21
N ALA A 205 -10.56 0.31 6.22
CA ALA A 205 -10.43 1.28 7.30
C ALA A 205 -9.43 0.75 8.32
N SER A 206 -8.15 1.04 8.11
CA SER A 206 -7.07 0.74 9.06
C SER A 206 -6.82 1.92 9.99
N ALA A 207 -6.60 1.61 11.28
CA ALA A 207 -6.06 2.59 12.22
C ALA A 207 -4.57 2.89 11.96
N VAL A 208 -3.92 2.12 11.08
CA VAL A 208 -2.48 2.20 10.81
C VAL A 208 -2.17 3.03 9.57
N ASP A 209 -2.93 2.89 8.49
CA ASP A 209 -2.68 3.58 7.22
C ASP A 209 -3.98 3.81 6.43
N ALA A 210 -4.15 5.01 5.86
CA ALA A 210 -5.34 5.39 5.10
C ALA A 210 -5.40 4.78 3.68
N HIS A 211 -4.32 4.13 3.24
CA HIS A 211 -4.20 3.58 1.88
C HIS A 211 -4.26 2.06 1.83
N THR A 212 -4.59 1.41 2.96
CA THR A 212 -4.81 -0.04 2.97
C THR A 212 -5.97 -0.41 2.07
N GLY A 213 -5.75 -1.37 1.19
CA GLY A 213 -6.78 -1.81 0.27
C GLY A 213 -6.32 -2.80 -0.77
N LEU A 214 -7.18 -3.02 -1.75
CA LEU A 214 -6.83 -3.77 -2.94
C LEU A 214 -7.28 -3.03 -4.19
N VAL A 215 -6.53 -3.27 -5.27
CA VAL A 215 -6.91 -2.90 -6.63
C VAL A 215 -6.82 -4.16 -7.48
N TRP A 216 -7.91 -4.49 -8.16
CA TRP A 216 -8.00 -5.59 -9.11
C TRP A 216 -8.46 -5.03 -10.45
N PHE A 217 -7.68 -5.24 -11.52
CA PHE A 217 -8.15 -4.97 -12.88
C PHE A 217 -9.01 -6.14 -13.35
N GLU A 218 -10.27 -5.87 -13.69
CA GLU A 218 -11.31 -6.89 -13.90
C GLU A 218 -11.01 -7.82 -15.08
N ASP A 219 -10.09 -7.43 -15.96
CA ASP A 219 -9.57 -8.17 -17.11
C ASP A 219 -8.28 -8.96 -16.82
N THR A 220 -7.84 -9.02 -15.55
CA THR A 220 -6.61 -9.71 -15.14
C THR A 220 -6.85 -10.79 -14.08
N ASP A 221 -5.95 -11.78 -14.06
CA ASP A 221 -5.95 -12.89 -13.11
C ASP A 221 -5.15 -12.60 -11.82
N PHE A 222 -4.82 -11.35 -11.54
CA PHE A 222 -4.11 -10.97 -10.33
C PHE A 222 -4.65 -9.67 -9.75
N PHE A 223 -4.42 -9.46 -8.46
CA PHE A 223 -4.76 -8.21 -7.79
C PHE A 223 -3.61 -7.76 -6.89
N PHE A 224 -3.52 -6.45 -6.67
CA PHE A 224 -2.60 -5.87 -5.71
C PHE A 224 -3.31 -5.67 -4.39
N ALA A 225 -2.71 -6.17 -3.30
CA ALA A 225 -3.09 -5.81 -1.95
C ALA A 225 -2.05 -4.85 -1.37
N PHE A 226 -2.52 -3.68 -0.94
CA PHE A 226 -1.76 -2.61 -0.31
C PHE A 226 -1.97 -2.72 1.19
N GLY A 227 -0.89 -3.11 1.88
CA GLY A 227 -0.83 -3.26 3.32
C GLY A 227 -0.37 -1.99 4.03
N PRO A 228 -0.21 -2.07 5.36
CA PRO A 228 0.21 -0.91 6.15
C PRO A 228 1.62 -0.44 5.81
N GLY A 229 1.83 0.88 5.83
CA GLY A 229 3.09 1.51 5.48
C GLY A 229 3.34 1.44 3.98
N THR A 230 4.36 0.69 3.57
CA THR A 230 4.73 0.56 2.14
C THR A 230 4.54 -0.85 1.62
N GLN A 231 3.90 -1.75 2.35
CA GLN A 231 3.79 -3.16 1.95
C GLN A 231 2.83 -3.34 0.77
N VAL A 232 3.27 -4.04 -0.26
CA VAL A 232 2.40 -4.41 -1.38
C VAL A 232 2.72 -5.83 -1.83
N THR A 233 1.68 -6.59 -2.14
CA THR A 233 1.81 -7.94 -2.69
C THR A 233 0.85 -8.10 -3.87
N ALA A 234 1.34 -8.72 -4.94
CA ALA A 234 0.51 -9.17 -6.04
C ALA A 234 0.10 -10.62 -5.78
N PHE A 235 -1.20 -10.90 -5.83
CA PHE A 235 -1.74 -12.24 -5.61
C PHE A 235 -2.39 -12.77 -6.88
N PRO A 236 -2.13 -14.03 -7.28
CA PRO A 236 -2.92 -14.67 -8.31
C PRO A 236 -4.34 -14.90 -7.81
N ARG A 237 -5.33 -14.82 -8.71
CA ARG A 237 -6.70 -15.22 -8.46
C ARG A 237 -6.77 -16.75 -8.42
N VAL A 238 -6.67 -17.32 -7.23
CA VAL A 238 -6.87 -18.77 -7.03
C VAL A 238 -8.35 -19.04 -6.73
N GLY A 239 -9.12 -19.47 -7.73
CA GLY A 239 -10.53 -19.91 -7.57
C GLY A 239 -11.50 -19.29 -8.58
N GLU A 240 -12.49 -20.11 -8.97
CA GLU A 240 -13.38 -20.10 -10.16
C GLU A 240 -13.75 -18.77 -10.86
N PRO A 241 -14.05 -18.83 -12.18
CA PRO A 241 -14.60 -17.70 -12.91
C PRO A 241 -15.96 -17.29 -12.32
N LEU A 242 -16.30 -16.00 -12.37
CA LEU A 242 -17.64 -15.55 -11.98
C LEU A 242 -18.68 -16.04 -13.00
N PRO A 243 -19.93 -16.32 -12.57
CA PRO A 243 -21.03 -16.75 -13.44
C PRO A 243 -21.38 -15.74 -14.52
#